data_AF-A0A3N2MPU2-F1
#
_entry.id   AF-A0A3N2MPU2-F1
#
_cell.length_a   1.000
_cell.length_b   1.000
_cell.length_c   1.000
_cell.angle_alpha   90.00
_cell.angle_beta   90.00
_cell.angle_gamma   90.00
#
_symmetry.space_group_name_H-M   'P 1'
#
loop_
_entity.id
_entity.type
_entity.pdbx_description
1 polymer ?
#
loop_
_entity_poly.entity_id
_entity_poly.type
_entity_poly.pdbx_seq_one_letter_code
_entity_poly.pdbx_strand_id
1 'polypeptide(L)'
;MSEDRRITMRLTRIENTLEEIKRNITAPMPPDRKITVREAAEIMHCSDQRVRDAIHDGSLKAERNGRRFFLSLYDVRARAGYATLEKKRQT
;
A
#
# COMPACT_ATOMS: atom_id res chain seq x y z
N MET A 1 -36.87 10.69 29.79
CA MET A 1 -36.37 10.45 28.41
C MET A 1 -36.51 8.96 28.14
N SER A 2 -37.29 8.56 27.13
CA SER A 2 -37.56 7.12 26.87
C SER A 2 -36.27 6.39 26.45
N GLU A 3 -36.12 5.16 26.91
CA GLU A 3 -34.99 4.28 26.60
C GLU A 3 -34.84 4.06 25.10
N ASP A 4 -35.97 3.97 24.38
CA ASP A 4 -36.02 3.90 22.92
C ASP A 4 -35.32 5.08 22.25
N ARG A 5 -35.54 6.31 22.75
CA ARG A 5 -34.90 7.51 22.19
C ARG A 5 -33.39 7.47 22.39
N ARG A 6 -32.91 6.90 23.50
CA ARG A 6 -31.48 6.73 23.79
C ARG A 6 -30.87 5.66 22.89
N ILE A 7 -31.60 4.58 22.61
CA ILE A 7 -31.20 3.52 21.67
C ILE A 7 -31.12 4.08 20.25
N THR A 8 -32.14 4.79 19.77
CA THR A 8 -32.14 5.40 18.44
C THR A 8 -30.94 6.33 18.26
N MET A 9 -30.67 7.21 19.23
CA MET A 9 -29.51 8.12 19.16
C MET A 9 -28.17 7.38 19.10
N ARG A 10 -28.02 6.25 19.80
CA ARG A 10 -26.81 5.42 19.73
C ARG A 10 -26.68 4.75 18.37
N LEU A 11 -27.78 4.26 17.80
CA LEU A 11 -27.79 3.65 16.46
C LEU A 11 -27.37 4.65 15.38
N THR A 12 -27.95 5.86 15.37
CA THR A 12 -27.58 6.90 14.41
C THR A 12 -26.11 7.29 14.52
N ARG A 13 -25.56 7.34 15.74
CA ARG A 13 -24.13 7.61 15.95
C ARG A 13 -23.25 6.49 15.40
N ILE A 14 -23.66 5.23 15.55
CA ILE A 14 -22.94 4.08 15.00
C ILE A 14 -22.97 4.12 13.48
N GLU A 15 -24.13 4.35 12.87
CA GLU A 15 -24.29 4.48 11.41
C GLU A 15 -23.36 5.55 10.82
N ASN A 16 -23.33 6.73 11.44
CA ASN A 16 -22.45 7.81 11.00
C ASN A 16 -20.96 7.43 11.10
N THR A 17 -20.55 6.78 12.20
CA THR A 17 -19.16 6.30 12.33
C THR A 17 -18.80 5.22 11.31
N LEU A 18 -19.75 4.35 10.96
CA LEU A 18 -19.54 3.34 9.93
C LEU A 18 -19.41 3.96 8.54
N GLU A 19 -20.19 5.02 8.25
CA GLU A 19 -20.04 5.77 7.00
C GLU A 19 -18.67 6.46 6.88
N GLU A 20 -18.20 7.10 7.96
CA GLU A 20 -16.88 7.73 8.00
C GLU A 20 -15.75 6.71 7.78
N ILE A 21 -15.83 5.57 8.46
CA ILE A 21 -14.88 4.46 8.28
C ILE A 21 -14.91 3.96 6.83
N LYS A 22 -16.11 3.78 6.26
CA LYS A 22 -16.27 3.34 4.86
C LYS A 22 -15.57 4.32 3.91
N ARG A 23 -15.85 5.63 4.04
CA ARG A 23 -15.23 6.67 3.20
C ARG A 23 -13.70 6.65 3.27
N ASN A 24 -13.13 6.50 4.47
CA ASN A 24 -11.69 6.45 4.67
C ASN A 24 -11.04 5.18 4.12
N ILE A 25 -11.71 4.03 4.17
CA ILE A 25 -11.21 2.78 3.59
C ILE A 25 -11.34 2.78 2.06
N THR A 26 -12.39 3.40 1.51
CA THR A 26 -12.60 3.48 0.05
C THR A 26 -11.78 4.57 -0.65
N ALA A 27 -10.81 5.21 0.02
CA ALA A 27 -9.85 6.02 -0.70
C ALA A 27 -9.21 5.16 -1.80
N PRO A 28 -9.35 5.51 -3.09
CA PRO A 28 -8.81 4.70 -4.17
C PRO A 28 -7.29 4.66 -3.98
N MET A 29 -6.79 3.46 -3.66
CA MET A 29 -5.36 3.20 -3.63
C MET A 29 -4.80 3.67 -4.98
N PRO A 30 -3.80 4.59 -5.00
CA PRO A 30 -3.34 5.15 -6.25
C PRO A 30 -2.96 4.02 -7.21
N PRO A 31 -3.19 4.16 -8.52
CA PRO A 31 -2.90 3.09 -9.45
C PRO A 31 -1.43 2.67 -9.34
N ASP A 32 -1.18 1.36 -9.27
CA ASP A 32 0.18 0.85 -9.18
C ASP A 32 1.00 1.33 -10.39
N ARG A 33 2.13 1.95 -10.09
CA ARG A 33 3.02 2.52 -11.10
C ARG A 33 4.16 1.56 -11.36
N LYS A 34 4.40 1.24 -12.64
CA LYS A 34 5.61 0.54 -13.06
C LYS A 34 6.83 1.44 -12.87
N ILE A 35 7.83 0.94 -12.15
CA ILE A 35 9.10 1.62 -11.89
C ILE A 35 10.27 0.84 -12.49
N THR A 36 11.38 1.53 -12.72
CA THR A 36 12.61 0.95 -13.26
C THR A 36 13.47 0.32 -12.16
N VAL A 37 14.46 -0.49 -12.57
CA VAL A 37 15.47 -1.08 -11.66
C VAL A 37 16.17 0.00 -10.82
N ARG A 38 16.48 1.15 -11.42
CA ARG A 38 17.14 2.26 -10.72
C ARG A 38 16.24 2.87 -9.65
N GLU A 39 14.98 3.15 -9.99
CA GLU A 39 14.00 3.65 -9.00
C GLU A 39 13.80 2.64 -7.86
N ALA A 40 13.78 1.34 -8.18
CA ALA A 40 13.69 0.30 -7.16
C ALA A 40 14.94 0.25 -6.25
N ALA A 41 16.13 0.44 -6.82
CA ALA A 41 17.38 0.51 -6.09
C ALA A 41 17.41 1.70 -5.12
N GLU A 42 16.89 2.85 -5.53
CA GLU A 42 16.74 4.04 -4.70
C GLU A 42 15.76 3.81 -3.53
N ILE A 43 14.62 3.14 -3.77
CA ILE A 43 13.63 2.82 -2.72
C ILE A 43 14.17 1.77 -1.72
N MET A 44 14.89 0.77 -2.21
CA MET A 44 15.45 -0.31 -1.39
C MET A 44 16.79 0.08 -0.75
N HIS A 45 17.33 1.26 -1.07
CA HIS A 45 18.67 1.72 -0.66
C HIS A 45 19.77 0.67 -0.95
N CYS A 46 19.74 0.10 -2.15
CA CYS A 46 20.71 -0.92 -2.57
C CYS A 46 21.24 -0.65 -3.99
N SER A 47 22.22 -1.43 -4.45
CA SER A 47 22.76 -1.26 -5.80
C SER A 47 21.80 -1.81 -6.86
N ASP A 48 21.81 -1.20 -8.04
CA ASP A 48 21.09 -1.70 -9.22
C ASP A 48 21.36 -3.19 -9.50
N GLN A 49 22.61 -3.64 -9.29
CA GLN A 49 22.98 -5.03 -9.52
C GLN A 49 22.26 -5.96 -8.56
N ARG A 50 22.16 -5.60 -7.28
CA ARG A 50 21.44 -6.39 -6.28
C ARG A 50 19.95 -6.51 -6.60
N VAL A 51 19.36 -5.47 -7.19
CA VAL A 51 17.98 -5.53 -7.71
C VAL A 51 17.88 -6.48 -8.90
N ARG A 52 18.82 -6.46 -9.84
CA ARG A 52 18.84 -7.44 -10.96
C ARG A 52 19.02 -8.86 -10.48
N ASP A 53 19.91 -9.09 -9.52
CA ASP A 53 20.13 -10.40 -8.92
C ASP A 53 18.84 -10.90 -8.26
N ALA A 54 18.12 -10.03 -7.53
CA ALA A 54 16.82 -10.34 -6.94
C ALA A 54 15.69 -10.60 -7.96
N ILE A 55 15.81 -10.06 -9.18
CA ILE A 55 14.90 -10.41 -10.28
C ILE A 55 15.27 -11.79 -10.82
N HIS A 56 16.56 -12.07 -10.98
CA HIS A 56 17.06 -13.34 -11.52
C HIS A 56 16.85 -14.52 -10.56
N ASP A 57 16.97 -14.31 -9.25
CA ASP A 57 16.70 -15.33 -8.24
C ASP A 57 15.19 -15.54 -7.96
N GLY A 58 14.33 -14.72 -8.56
CA GLY A 58 12.87 -14.80 -8.45
C GLY A 58 12.28 -14.15 -7.19
N SER A 59 13.10 -13.53 -6.34
CA SER A 59 12.65 -12.84 -5.12
C SER A 59 11.85 -11.57 -5.42
N LEU A 60 12.02 -10.98 -6.60
CA LEU A 60 11.40 -9.74 -7.03
C LEU A 60 10.72 -9.94 -8.40
N LYS A 61 9.40 -9.72 -8.46
CA LYS A 61 8.66 -9.83 -9.72
C LYS A 61 8.96 -8.62 -10.60
N ALA A 62 9.33 -8.89 -11.84
CA ALA A 62 9.53 -7.86 -12.84
C ALA A 62 8.95 -8.30 -14.19
N GLU A 63 8.39 -7.34 -14.90
CA GLU A 63 7.97 -7.49 -16.28
C GLU A 63 9.10 -7.03 -17.20
N ARG A 64 9.45 -7.88 -18.18
CA ARG A 64 10.48 -7.55 -19.15
C ARG A 64 9.85 -6.91 -20.38
N ASN A 65 10.26 -5.68 -20.70
CA ASN A 65 9.91 -5.01 -21.94
C ASN A 65 11.20 -4.72 -22.72
N GLY A 66 11.51 -5.61 -23.67
CA GLY A 66 12.76 -5.61 -24.44
C GLY A 66 13.99 -5.79 -23.56
N ARG A 67 14.83 -4.73 -23.49
CA ARG A 67 16.07 -4.71 -22.68
C ARG A 67 15.86 -4.17 -21.27
N ARG A 68 14.67 -3.70 -20.92
CA ARG A 68 14.38 -3.08 -19.61
C ARG A 68 13.47 -3.97 -18.77
N PHE A 69 13.69 -3.94 -17.46
CA PHE A 69 12.82 -4.52 -16.45
C PHE A 69 11.97 -3.42 -15.81
N PHE A 70 10.68 -3.71 -15.65
CA PHE A 70 9.71 -2.88 -14.97
C PHE A 70 9.14 -3.62 -13.77
N LEU A 71 9.07 -2.93 -12.63
CA LEU A 71 8.65 -3.51 -11.36
C LEU A 71 7.42 -2.78 -10.84
N SER A 72 6.58 -3.48 -10.08
CA SER A 72 5.50 -2.85 -9.31
C SER A 72 6.10 -1.99 -8.20
N LEU A 73 5.63 -0.75 -8.07
CA LEU A 73 6.02 0.11 -6.95
C LEU A 73 5.59 -0.50 -5.62
N TYR A 74 4.42 -1.15 -5.58
CA TYR A 74 3.91 -1.80 -4.38
C TYR A 74 4.76 -2.98 -3.94
N ASP A 75 5.15 -3.87 -4.86
CA ASP A 75 5.98 -5.02 -4.52
C ASP A 75 7.35 -4.59 -3.99
N VAL A 76 7.95 -3.57 -4.62
CA VAL A 76 9.25 -3.03 -4.19
C VAL A 76 9.13 -2.37 -2.81
N ARG A 77 8.08 -1.58 -2.57
CA ARG A 77 7.82 -0.97 -1.25
C ARG A 77 7.55 -2.01 -0.17
N ALA A 78 6.77 -3.04 -0.47
CA ALA A 78 6.51 -4.14 0.46
C ALA A 78 7.82 -4.84 0.85
N ARG A 79 8.69 -5.12 -0.13
CA ARG A 79 10.00 -5.74 0.10
C ARG A 79 10.96 -4.85 0.89
N ALA A 80 10.95 -3.55 0.64
CA ALA A 80 11.73 -2.57 1.40
C ALA A 80 11.19 -2.32 2.84
N GLY A 81 10.07 -2.95 3.22
CA GLY A 81 9.50 -2.82 4.56
C GLY A 81 8.58 -1.62 4.76
N TYR A 82 8.14 -0.94 3.70
CA TYR A 82 7.21 0.19 3.81
C TYR A 82 5.80 -0.21 4.24
N ALA A 83 5.40 -1.49 4.07
CA ALA A 83 4.13 -2.01 4.57
C ALA A 83 3.99 -1.88 6.12
N THR A 84 5.11 -1.77 6.85
CA THR A 84 5.13 -1.60 8.30
C THR A 84 5.24 -0.13 8.74
N LEU A 85 5.74 0.76 7.88
CA LEU A 85 5.94 2.18 8.18
C LEU A 85 4.65 3.01 8.04
N GLU A 86 3.77 2.68 7.10
CA GLU A 86 2.48 3.38 6.97
C GLU A 86 1.55 3.12 8.16
N LYS A 87 1.57 1.90 8.74
CA LYS A 87 0.84 1.59 9.98
C LYS A 87 1.36 2.36 11.20
N LYS A 88 2.67 2.63 11.29
CA LYS A 88 3.28 3.36 12.42
C LYS A 88 3.10 4.88 12.35
N ARG A 89 2.75 5.43 11.18
CA ARG A 89 2.50 6.87 11.02
C ARG A 89 1.06 7.29 11.37
N GLN A 90 0.15 6.32 11.56
CA GLN A 90 -1.24 6.57 11.95
C GLN A 90 -1.53 6.36 13.44
N THR A 91 -0.53 5.99 14.25
CA THR A 91 -0.58 5.96 15.72
C THR A 91 0.21 7.11 16.30
#